data_AF-A0A842P189-F1
#
_entry.id   AF-A0A842P189-F1
#
_cell.length_a   1.000
_cell.length_b   1.000
_cell.length_c   1.000
_cell.angle_alpha   90.00
_cell.angle_beta   90.00
_cell.angle_gamma   90.00
#
_symmetry.space_group_name_H-M   'P 1'
#
loop_
_entity.id
_entity.type
_entity.pdbx_description
1 polymer ?
#
loop_
_entity_poly.entity_id
_entity_poly.type
_entity_poly.pdbx_seq_one_letter_code
_entity_poly.pdbx_strand_id
1 'polypeptide(L)'
;HVYAGSGFLGSNEPTVHFGLGADDSVKSVEVVWSTGITQIERNVEADQTLVMEEPTSLFFMLFGIGLHQNINSTLYLLFTIILIGGVFKIYNNKNDSTTEDENAEEE
;
A
#
# COMPACT_ATOMS: atom_id res chain seq x y z
N HIS A 1 3.85 25.30 11.82
CA HIS A 1 5.09 24.98 11.10
C HIS A 1 6.18 24.74 12.13
N VAL A 2 6.64 23.50 12.30
CA VAL A 2 7.83 23.17 13.10
C VAL A 2 9.00 23.08 12.11
N TYR A 3 10.09 23.81 12.37
CA TYR A 3 11.28 23.81 11.51
C TYR A 3 12.38 23.05 12.26
N ALA A 4 12.58 21.78 11.90
CA ALA A 4 13.72 21.02 12.40
C ALA A 4 14.94 21.34 11.51
N GLY A 5 15.70 22.37 11.90
CA GLY A 5 16.97 22.74 11.28
C GLY A 5 18.00 23.02 12.36
N SER A 6 19.14 22.35 12.31
CA SER A 6 20.26 22.59 13.22
C SER A 6 21.00 23.88 12.83
N GLY A 7 21.40 24.65 13.84
CA GLY A 7 22.52 25.58 13.70
C GLY A 7 23.86 24.82 13.75
N PHE A 8 24.98 25.44 13.36
CA PHE A 8 26.31 24.85 13.51
C PHE A 8 26.52 24.40 14.98
N LEU A 9 26.77 23.09 15.18
CA LEU A 9 26.88 22.39 16.47
C LEU A 9 25.58 22.18 17.29
N GLY A 10 24.41 22.46 16.73
CA GLY A 10 23.12 22.11 17.34
C GLY A 10 22.65 20.71 16.91
N SER A 11 22.22 19.88 17.86
CA SER A 11 21.46 18.65 17.57
C SER A 11 20.04 18.87 18.06
N ASN A 12 19.08 18.85 17.13
CA ASN A 12 17.66 18.86 17.47
C ASN A 12 17.10 17.46 17.21
N GLU A 13 16.25 16.99 18.11
CA GLU A 13 15.51 15.75 17.90
C GLU A 13 14.55 15.93 16.72
N PRO A 14 14.53 15.02 15.72
CA PRO A 14 13.64 15.13 14.55
C PRO A 14 12.18 14.76 14.84
N THR A 15 11.86 14.41 16.09
CA THR A 15 10.52 13.98 16.51
C THR A 15 9.59 15.19 16.64
N VAL A 16 8.40 15.11 16.01
CA VAL A 16 7.33 16.10 16.16
C VAL A 16 6.26 15.53 17.07
N HIS A 17 5.89 16.28 18.11
CA HIS A 17 4.82 15.91 19.03
C HIS A 17 3.56 16.72 18.76
N PHE A 18 2.41 16.03 18.72
CA PHE A 18 1.10 16.63 18.57
C PHE A 18 0.28 16.41 19.83
N GLY A 19 -0.22 17.49 20.44
CA GLY A 19 -1.14 17.40 21.57
C GLY A 19 -2.58 17.22 21.09
N LEU A 20 -3.19 16.08 21.41
CA LEU A 20 -4.54 15.71 20.97
C LEU A 20 -5.64 15.99 22.02
N GLY A 21 -5.26 16.36 23.24
CA GLY A 21 -6.22 16.59 24.32
C GLY A 21 -6.86 15.28 24.79
N ALA A 22 -8.19 15.17 24.65
CA ALA A 22 -8.96 13.99 25.06
C ALA A 22 -9.25 13.03 23.89
N ASP A 23 -8.81 13.37 22.67
CA ASP A 23 -9.02 12.54 21.49
C ASP A 23 -8.07 11.32 21.54
N ASP A 24 -8.63 10.14 21.26
CA ASP A 24 -7.92 8.86 21.25
C ASP A 24 -7.28 8.52 19.90
N SER A 25 -7.50 9.37 18.89
CA SER A 25 -7.05 9.14 17.52
C SER A 25 -6.99 10.42 16.70
N VAL A 26 -6.14 10.41 15.67
CA VAL A 26 -6.00 11.46 14.66
C VAL A 26 -6.64 10.99 13.36
N LYS A 27 -7.50 11.83 12.79
CA LYS A 27 -8.15 11.55 11.50
C LYS A 27 -7.14 11.26 10.39
N SER A 28 -6.10 12.08 10.28
CA SER A 28 -5.02 11.87 9.31
C SER A 28 -3.75 12.62 9.66
N VAL A 29 -2.61 12.02 9.30
CA VAL A 29 -1.28 12.65 9.29
C VAL A 29 -0.82 12.71 7.84
N GLU A 30 -0.44 13.89 7.38
CA GLU A 30 0.05 14.14 6.02
C GLU A 30 1.51 14.62 6.07
N VAL A 31 2.37 13.95 5.31
CA VAL A 31 3.78 14.32 5.14
C VAL A 31 4.03 14.64 3.67
N VAL A 32 4.52 15.85 3.42
CA VAL A 32 5.00 16.28 2.10
C VAL A 32 6.52 16.14 2.10
N TRP A 33 7.01 15.15 1.37
CA TRP A 33 8.43 14.86 1.24
C TRP A 33 9.13 15.86 0.32
N SER A 34 10.44 16.01 0.46
CA SER A 34 11.24 16.98 -0.32
C SER A 34 11.27 16.67 -1.82
N THR A 35 11.01 15.43 -2.21
CA THR A 35 10.83 15.00 -3.61
C THR A 35 9.48 15.41 -4.21
N GLY A 36 8.56 15.93 -3.39
CA GLY A 36 7.20 16.29 -3.78
C GLY A 36 6.17 15.18 -3.58
N ILE A 37 6.59 13.98 -3.14
CA ILE A 37 5.68 12.90 -2.78
C ILE A 37 4.88 13.30 -1.54
N THR A 38 3.56 13.08 -1.56
CA THR A 38 2.68 13.29 -0.41
C THR A 38 2.22 11.94 0.12
N GLN A 39 2.49 11.67 1.40
CA GLN A 39 2.06 10.48 2.10
C GLN A 39 1.01 10.84 3.15
N ILE A 40 -0.11 10.12 3.16
CA ILE A 40 -1.22 10.36 4.09
C ILE A 40 -1.55 9.06 4.82
N GLU A 41 -1.36 9.06 6.13
CA GLU A 41 -1.86 8.01 7.03
C GLU A 41 -3.17 8.46 7.65
N ARG A 42 -4.13 7.56 7.82
CA ARG A 42 -5.47 7.87 8.33
C ARG A 42 -5.79 7.01 9.55
N ASN A 43 -6.63 7.54 10.43
CA ASN A 43 -7.07 6.85 11.65
C ASN A 43 -5.88 6.39 12.52
N VAL A 44 -4.93 7.30 12.75
CA VAL A 44 -3.75 7.02 13.56
C VAL A 44 -4.15 7.07 15.03
N GLU A 45 -3.93 5.99 15.78
CA GLU A 45 -4.21 5.97 17.22
C GLU A 45 -3.34 7.00 17.97
N ALA A 46 -3.86 7.56 19.05
CA ALA A 46 -3.11 8.43 19.95
C ALA A 46 -2.05 7.63 20.73
N ASP A 47 -1.22 8.35 21.50
CA ASP A 47 -0.23 7.78 22.44
C ASP A 47 0.80 6.82 21.81
N GLN A 48 1.09 6.99 20.52
CA GLN A 48 2.12 6.23 19.81
C GLN A 48 3.13 7.14 19.09
N THR A 49 4.29 6.58 18.78
CA THR A 49 5.25 7.19 17.85
C THR A 49 5.02 6.64 16.46
N LEU A 50 4.50 7.48 15.56
CA LEU A 50 4.36 7.14 14.15
C LEU A 50 5.69 7.35 13.42
N VAL A 51 6.29 6.27 12.90
CA VAL A 51 7.48 6.33 12.05
C VAL A 51 7.04 6.27 10.59
N MET A 52 7.37 7.31 9.82
CA MET A 52 7.08 7.39 8.40
C MET A 52 8.38 7.54 7.63
N GLU A 53 8.54 6.76 6.58
CA GLU A 53 9.65 6.84 5.65
C GLU A 53 9.13 7.24 4.28
N GLU A 54 9.94 8.00 3.54
CA GLU A 54 9.60 8.40 2.19
C GLU A 54 9.33 7.17 1.30
N PRO A 55 8.16 7.08 0.65
CA PRO A 55 7.83 5.93 -0.18
C PRO A 55 8.74 5.86 -1.41
N THR A 56 9.51 4.79 -1.52
CA THR A 56 10.39 4.52 -2.69
C THR A 56 9.79 3.50 -3.67
N SER A 57 8.67 2.86 -3.29
CA SER A 57 8.03 1.84 -4.11
C SER A 57 7.35 2.44 -5.33
N LEU A 58 7.57 1.82 -6.50
CA LEU A 58 6.84 2.11 -7.74
C LEU A 58 5.33 2.00 -7.55
N PHE A 59 4.86 1.07 -6.71
CA PHE A 59 3.44 0.92 -6.43
C PHE A 59 2.87 2.17 -5.74
N PHE A 60 3.60 2.75 -4.78
CA PHE A 60 3.18 4.00 -4.15
C PHE A 60 3.15 5.14 -5.17
N MET A 61 4.18 5.24 -6.01
CA MET A 61 4.26 6.28 -7.04
C MET A 61 3.14 6.18 -8.07
N LEU A 62 2.76 4.96 -8.47
CA LEU A 62 1.74 4.73 -9.49
C LEU A 62 0.31 4.82 -8.96
N PHE A 63 0.08 4.40 -7.71
CA PHE A 63 -1.27 4.25 -7.17
C PHE A 63 -1.59 5.18 -6.00
N GLY A 64 -0.61 5.95 -5.50
CA GLY A 64 -0.79 6.86 -4.37
C GLY A 64 -1.15 6.17 -3.05
N ILE A 65 -0.91 4.86 -2.98
CA ILE A 65 -1.30 3.99 -1.86
C ILE A 65 -0.02 3.37 -1.31
N GLY A 66 0.25 3.62 -0.03
CA GLY A 66 1.17 2.81 0.76
C GLY A 66 0.71 1.37 0.68
N LEU A 67 1.61 0.44 0.38
CA LEU A 67 1.38 -0.98 0.73
C LEU A 67 1.28 -1.01 2.25
N HIS A 68 0.10 -0.67 2.75
CA HIS A 68 -0.14 -0.44 4.16
C HIS A 68 0.02 -1.79 4.85
N GLN A 69 0.75 -1.81 5.95
CA GLN A 69 0.95 -2.98 6.81
C GLN A 69 -0.38 -3.50 7.44
N ASN A 70 -1.55 -3.08 6.91
CA ASN A 70 -2.89 -3.34 7.40
C ASN A 70 -3.95 -3.56 6.30
N ILE A 71 -3.57 -3.78 5.05
CA ILE A 71 -4.51 -4.40 4.09
C ILE A 71 -4.49 -5.90 4.38
N ASN A 72 -5.51 -6.36 5.10
CA ASN A 72 -5.72 -7.75 5.52
C ASN A 72 -5.05 -8.72 4.56
N SER A 73 -3.94 -9.36 4.95
CA SER A 73 -3.21 -10.31 4.09
C SER A 73 -4.14 -11.39 3.51
N THR A 74 -5.23 -11.69 4.24
CA THR A 74 -6.34 -12.54 3.81
C THR A 74 -7.02 -12.09 2.51
N LEU A 75 -7.21 -10.77 2.30
CA LEU A 75 -7.80 -10.23 1.08
C LEU A 75 -6.85 -10.39 -0.11
N TYR A 76 -5.55 -10.21 0.10
CA TYR A 76 -4.55 -10.50 -0.93
C TYR A 76 -4.51 -11.98 -1.29
N LEU A 77 -4.59 -12.87 -0.31
CA LEU A 77 -4.63 -14.32 -0.53
C LEU A 77 -5.90 -14.73 -1.28
N LEU A 78 -7.07 -14.17 -0.94
CA LEU A 78 -8.30 -14.38 -1.69
C LEU A 78 -8.17 -13.88 -3.15
N PHE A 79 -7.60 -12.69 -3.35
CA PHE A 79 -7.41 -12.13 -4.69
C PHE A 79 -6.47 -12.99 -5.55
N THR A 80 -5.36 -13.49 -4.98
CA THR A 80 -4.44 -14.37 -5.72
C THR A 80 -5.07 -15.72 -6.05
N ILE A 81 -5.86 -16.32 -5.13
CA ILE A 81 -6.62 -17.54 -5.42
C ILE A 81 -7.61 -17.32 -6.57
N ILE A 82 -8.33 -16.20 -6.57
CA ILE A 82 -9.30 -15.87 -7.62
C ILE A 82 -8.60 -15.69 -8.97
N LEU A 83 -7.46 -15.00 -9.02
CA LEU A 83 -6.69 -14.86 -10.27
C LEU A 83 -6.15 -16.19 -10.77
N ILE A 84 -5.56 -17.01 -9.89
CA ILE A 84 -5.03 -18.33 -10.28
C ILE A 84 -6.16 -19.23 -10.80
N GLY A 85 -7.32 -19.24 -10.12
CA GLY A 85 -8.50 -19.97 -10.57
C GLY A 85 -9.05 -19.46 -11.91
N GLY A 86 -9.04 -18.14 -12.12
CA GLY A 86 -9.42 -17.52 -13.39
C GLY A 86 -8.49 -17.93 -14.54
N VAL A 87 -7.17 -17.90 -14.33
CA VAL A 87 -6.18 -18.35 -15.32
C VAL A 87 -6.32 -19.84 -15.61
N PHE A 88 -6.52 -20.67 -14.58
CA PHE A 88 -6.74 -22.11 -14.75
C PHE A 88 -8.02 -22.42 -15.54
N LYS A 89 -9.11 -21.68 -15.29
CA LYS A 89 -10.36 -21.79 -16.06
C LYS A 89 -10.13 -21.43 -17.53
N ILE A 90 -9.38 -20.36 -17.81
CA ILE A 90 -9.02 -19.95 -19.18
C ILE A 90 -8.18 -21.03 -19.86
N TYR A 91 -7.23 -21.63 -19.13
CA TYR A 91 -6.39 -22.72 -19.65
C TYR A 91 -7.22 -23.97 -20.01
N ASN A 92 -8.10 -24.42 -19.11
CA ASN A 92 -8.95 -25.59 -19.36
C ASN A 92 -9.94 -25.37 -20.51
N ASN A 93 -10.55 -24.19 -20.59
CA ASN A 93 -11.51 -23.86 -21.65
C ASN A 93 -10.86 -23.88 -23.05
N LYS A 94 -9.56 -23.57 -23.14
CA LYS A 94 -8.83 -23.65 -24.40
C LYS A 94 -8.56 -25.08 -24.84
N ASN A 95 -8.23 -25.97 -23.89
CA ASN A 95 -8.04 -27.39 -24.18
C ASN A 95 -9.34 -28.07 -24.62
N ASP A 96 -10.49 -27.66 -24.06
CA ASP A 96 -11.81 -28.16 -24.47
C ASP A 96 -12.10 -27.81 -25.94
N SER A 97 -11.87 -26.55 -26.34
CA SER A 97 -12.08 -26.12 -27.73
C SER A 97 -11.15 -26.80 -28.76
N THR A 98 -9.92 -27.13 -28.38
CA THR A 98 -8.97 -27.80 -29.30
C THR A 98 -9.29 -29.28 -29.48
N THR A 99 -9.95 -29.91 -28.50
CA THR A 99 -10.35 -31.32 -28.58
C THR A 99 -11.57 -31.51 -29.50
N GLU A 100 -12.43 -30.49 -29.65
CA GLU A 100 -13.55 -30.52 -30.59
C GLU A 100 -13.09 -30.35 -32.05
N ASP A 101 -12.09 -29.50 -32.30
CA ASP A 101 -11.54 -29.28 -33.64
C ASP A 101 -10.78 -30.51 -34.17
N GLU A 102 -10.01 -31.22 -33.32
CA GLU A 102 -9.28 -32.44 -33.73
C GLU A 102 -10.21 -33.62 -34.05
N ASN A 103 -11.36 -33.74 -33.37
CA ASN A 103 -12.33 -34.81 -33.65
C ASN A 103 -13.20 -34.53 -34.90
N ALA A 104 -13.22 -33.30 -35.42
CA ALA A 104 -13.99 -32.93 -36.61
C ALA A 104 -13.22 -33.12 -37.93
N GLU A 105 -11.89 -33.30 -37.87
CA GLU A 105 -11.05 -33.56 -39.04
C GLU A 105 -10.81 -35.05 -39.32
N GLU A 106 -11.23 -35.95 -38.41
CA GLU A 106 -11.07 -37.41 -38.53
C GLU A 106 -12.33 -38.18 -39.04
N GLU A 107 -13.44 -37.49 -39.37
CA GLU A 107 -14.61 -38.09 -40.07
C GLU A 107 -14.66 -37.76 -41.58
#